data_AF-A0A2H0SUA9-F1
#
_entry.id   AF-A0A2H0SUA9-F1
#
_cell.length_a   1.000
_cell.length_b   1.000
_cell.length_c   1.000
_cell.angle_alpha   90.00
_cell.angle_beta   90.00
_cell.angle_gamma   90.00
#
_symmetry.space_group_name_H-M   'P 1'
#
loop_
_entity.id
_entity.type
_entity.pdbx_description
1 polymer ?
#
loop_
_entity_poly.entity_id
_entity_poly.type
_entity_poly.pdbx_seq_one_letter_code
_entity_poly.pdbx_strand_id
1 'polypeptide(L)'
;MSNSSPWISATVLSGDKTGRTINSPTINLNTKLMPSPEREKPGVYGCLVKVDKNIYKGALYFGPRLLKNETENVLEIFILDFCKNVYNQTIQFRVKLFIRPPMNFDSLEEMRKTITRDVAEIEKEVRIP
;
A
#
# COMPACT_ATOMS: atom_id res chain seq x y z
N MET A 1 -21.38 7.85 -15.04
CA MET A 1 -21.01 6.42 -14.91
C MET A 1 -19.85 6.34 -13.94
N SER A 2 -19.99 5.68 -12.78
CA SER A 2 -18.92 5.66 -11.78
C SER A 2 -17.75 4.82 -12.28
N ASN A 3 -16.67 5.49 -12.72
CA ASN A 3 -15.40 4.83 -13.02
C ASN A 3 -14.80 4.30 -11.71
N SER A 4 -15.18 3.09 -11.30
CA SER A 4 -14.43 2.38 -10.27
C SER A 4 -13.29 1.63 -10.94
N SER A 5 -12.04 1.91 -10.56
CA SER A 5 -10.87 1.16 -11.00
C SER A 5 -11.09 -0.36 -10.82
N PRO A 6 -10.56 -1.22 -11.71
CA PRO A 6 -10.78 -2.67 -11.63
C PRO A 6 -10.07 -3.29 -10.42
N TRP A 7 -10.48 -4.51 -10.06
CA TRP A 7 -9.70 -5.36 -9.16
C TRP A 7 -8.51 -5.96 -9.89
N ILE A 8 -7.34 -5.91 -9.27
CA ILE A 8 -6.07 -6.37 -9.82
C ILE A 8 -5.61 -7.56 -8.98
N SER A 9 -5.41 -8.72 -9.62
CA SER A 9 -4.85 -9.89 -8.96
C SER A 9 -3.34 -9.76 -8.82
N ALA A 10 -2.81 -10.07 -7.64
CA ALA A 10 -1.40 -9.94 -7.33
C ALA A 10 -0.93 -11.08 -6.43
N THR A 11 0.21 -11.69 -6.77
CA THR A 11 0.92 -12.59 -5.86
C THR A 11 1.73 -11.77 -4.87
N VAL A 12 1.54 -12.03 -3.58
CA VAL A 12 2.31 -11.39 -2.51
C VAL A 12 3.75 -11.92 -2.54
N LEU A 13 4.69 -11.02 -2.79
CA LEU A 13 6.11 -11.32 -2.87
C LEU A 13 6.67 -11.60 -1.47
N SER A 14 7.51 -12.62 -1.38
CA SER A 14 8.38 -12.79 -0.21
C SER A 14 9.44 -11.70 -0.24
N GLY A 15 9.40 -10.79 0.73
CA GLY A 15 10.44 -9.76 0.84
C GLY A 15 11.79 -10.37 1.19
N ASP A 16 12.87 -9.67 0.83
CA ASP A 16 14.19 -9.97 1.39
C ASP A 16 14.09 -9.90 2.91
N LYS A 17 14.39 -11.02 3.58
CA LYS A 17 14.27 -11.20 5.04
C LYS A 17 15.20 -10.29 5.86
N THR A 18 15.87 -9.32 5.23
CA THR A 18 16.89 -8.43 5.80
C THR A 18 16.33 -7.14 6.43
N GLY A 19 15.07 -6.78 6.19
CA GLY A 19 14.44 -5.53 6.65
C GLY A 19 13.65 -5.59 7.97
N ARG A 20 13.93 -6.54 8.87
CA ARG A 20 13.16 -6.75 10.12
C ARG A 20 13.21 -5.60 11.14
N THR A 21 13.86 -4.48 10.86
CA THR A 21 14.08 -3.42 11.85
C THR A 21 12.92 -2.41 11.97
N ILE A 22 11.95 -2.37 11.05
CA ILE A 22 10.72 -1.58 11.23
C ILE A 22 9.51 -2.45 10.94
N ASN A 23 8.84 -2.90 12.00
CA ASN A 23 7.64 -3.74 12.03
C ASN A 23 6.41 -3.06 11.40
N SER A 24 6.43 -2.80 10.09
CA SER A 24 5.19 -2.55 9.35
C SER A 24 4.91 -3.79 8.51
N PRO A 25 3.86 -4.58 8.80
CA PRO A 25 3.53 -5.78 8.04
C PRO A 25 2.93 -5.39 6.67
N THR A 26 3.75 -4.80 5.80
CA THR A 26 3.37 -4.53 4.43
C THR A 26 3.54 -5.78 3.58
N ILE A 27 2.55 -6.03 2.73
CA ILE A 27 2.71 -6.98 1.63
C ILE A 27 3.41 -6.25 0.47
N ASN A 28 4.34 -6.94 -0.17
CA ASN A 28 5.07 -6.42 -1.33
C ASN A 28 4.46 -7.01 -2.61
N LEU A 29 4.20 -6.18 -3.60
CA LEU A 29 3.63 -6.58 -4.89
C LEU A 29 4.54 -6.16 -6.05
N ASN A 30 4.34 -6.75 -7.22
CA ASN A 30 5.05 -6.34 -8.43
C ASN A 30 4.60 -4.94 -8.87
N THR A 31 5.54 -4.00 -9.02
CA THR A 31 5.27 -2.61 -9.42
C THR A 31 4.56 -2.47 -10.77
N LYS A 32 4.74 -3.45 -11.67
CA LYS A 32 4.02 -3.51 -12.96
C LYS A 32 2.51 -3.66 -12.80
N LEU A 33 2.02 -3.98 -11.61
CA LEU A 33 0.59 -4.10 -11.29
C LEU A 33 -0.04 -2.76 -10.91
N MET A 34 0.73 -1.69 -10.70
CA MET A 34 0.16 -0.36 -10.47
C MET A 34 -0.59 0.10 -11.73
N PRO A 35 -1.90 0.42 -11.65
CA PRO A 35 -2.67 0.85 -12.80
C PRO A 35 -2.26 2.24 -13.30
N SER A 36 -2.55 2.53 -14.56
CA SER A 36 -2.56 3.90 -15.09
C SER A 36 -3.94 4.52 -14.83
N PRO A 37 -4.03 5.80 -14.41
CA PRO A 37 -2.97 6.80 -14.38
C PRO A 37 -2.14 6.84 -13.08
N GLU A 38 -2.47 6.06 -12.05
CA GLU A 38 -1.82 6.18 -10.73
C GLU A 38 -0.31 5.90 -10.75
N ARG A 39 0.16 5.10 -11.71
CA ARG A 39 1.59 4.89 -11.97
C ARG A 39 2.36 6.20 -12.26
N GLU A 40 1.70 7.23 -12.79
CA GLU A 40 2.32 8.52 -13.10
C GLU A 40 2.44 9.44 -11.89
N LYS A 41 1.82 9.07 -10.76
CA LYS A 41 1.79 9.89 -9.54
C LYS A 41 2.23 9.05 -8.32
N PRO A 42 3.54 8.91 -8.05
CA PRO A 42 4.01 8.27 -6.83
C PRO A 42 3.36 8.87 -5.57
N GLY A 43 3.15 8.05 -4.55
CA GLY A 43 2.58 8.49 -3.29
C GLY A 43 1.89 7.37 -2.48
N VAL A 44 1.17 7.82 -1.46
CA VAL A 44 0.30 7.01 -0.62
C VAL A 44 -1.12 7.09 -1.16
N TYR A 45 -1.77 5.93 -1.20
CA TYR A 45 -3.13 5.75 -1.66
C TYR A 45 -3.93 4.93 -0.65
N GLY A 46 -5.21 5.28 -0.50
CA GLY A 46 -6.20 4.36 0.01
C GLY A 46 -6.55 3.31 -1.03
N CYS A 47 -6.62 2.04 -0.62
CA CYS A 47 -7.01 0.93 -1.46
C CYS A 47 -7.99 -0.02 -0.74
N LEU A 48 -8.56 -0.93 -1.51
CA LEU A 48 -9.24 -2.11 -0.99
C LEU A 48 -8.40 -3.34 -1.31
N VAL A 49 -8.37 -4.30 -0.38
CA VAL A 49 -7.66 -5.56 -0.51
C VAL A 49 -8.63 -6.69 -0.24
N LYS A 50 -8.72 -7.64 -1.16
CA LYS A 50 -9.51 -8.85 -1.01
C LYS A 50 -8.59 -10.03 -0.75
N VAL A 51 -8.81 -10.66 0.40
CA VAL A 51 -8.14 -11.90 0.82
C VAL A 51 -9.23 -12.92 1.10
N ASP A 52 -9.21 -14.03 0.38
CA ASP A 52 -10.28 -15.02 0.37
C ASP A 52 -11.66 -14.38 0.03
N LYS A 53 -12.58 -14.41 1.00
CA LYS A 53 -13.94 -13.86 0.91
C LYS A 53 -14.08 -12.48 1.56
N ASN A 54 -13.04 -11.98 2.22
CA ASN A 54 -13.08 -10.75 3.00
C ASN A 54 -12.44 -9.59 2.25
N ILE A 55 -13.01 -8.40 2.41
CA ILE A 55 -12.48 -7.15 1.87
C ILE A 55 -12.01 -6.28 3.04
N TYR A 56 -10.78 -5.80 2.95
CA TYR A 56 -10.14 -4.93 3.91
C TYR A 56 -9.81 -3.59 3.24
N LYS A 57 -9.63 -2.56 4.06
CA LYS A 57 -9.00 -1.31 3.62
C LYS A 57 -7.47 -1.48 3.68
N GLY A 58 -6.76 -0.74 2.84
CA GLY A 58 -5.30 -0.75 2.84
C GLY A 58 -4.72 0.63 2.59
N ALA A 59 -3.54 0.87 3.15
CA ALA A 59 -2.66 1.94 2.75
C ALA A 59 -1.64 1.40 1.75
N LEU A 60 -1.77 1.82 0.50
CA LEU A 60 -0.87 1.45 -0.60
C LEU A 60 0.17 2.54 -0.78
N TYR A 61 1.45 2.17 -0.78
CA TYR A 61 2.55 3.03 -1.17
C TYR A 61 3.08 2.60 -2.54
N PHE A 62 3.14 3.55 -3.47
CA PHE A 62 3.83 3.40 -4.74
C PHE A 62 4.85 4.51 -4.91
N GLY A 63 6.13 4.19 -4.90
CA GLY A 63 7.17 5.23 -4.99
C GLY A 63 8.57 4.71 -4.65
N PRO A 64 9.59 5.58 -4.74
CA PRO A 64 10.97 5.19 -4.56
C PRO A 64 11.26 4.72 -3.14
N ARG A 65 12.20 3.80 -2.96
CA ARG A 65 12.71 3.43 -1.63
C ARG A 65 13.59 4.55 -1.06
N LEU A 66 12.94 5.55 -0.47
CA LEU A 66 13.59 6.74 0.09
C LEU A 66 14.65 6.43 1.15
N LEU A 67 14.50 5.34 1.91
CA LEU A 67 15.43 4.97 2.99
C LEU A 67 16.70 4.23 2.52
N LYS A 68 16.80 3.83 1.25
CA LYS A 68 17.93 3.03 0.72
C LYS A 68 18.73 3.71 -0.39
N ASN A 69 18.45 4.96 -0.75
CA ASN A 69 18.98 5.61 -1.95
C ASN A 69 18.77 4.78 -3.24
N GLU A 70 17.74 3.91 -3.26
CA GLU A 70 17.38 3.10 -4.41
C GLU A 70 16.41 3.91 -5.29
N THR A 71 16.68 3.95 -6.60
CA THR A 71 15.85 4.68 -7.59
C THR A 71 14.63 3.87 -8.04
N GLU A 72 14.55 2.61 -7.66
CA GLU A 72 13.45 1.73 -8.02
C GLU A 72 12.21 2.01 -7.15
N ASN A 73 11.07 2.13 -7.82
CA ASN A 73 9.78 2.18 -7.13
C ASN A 73 9.50 0.83 -6.46
N VAL A 74 8.76 0.88 -5.36
CA VAL A 74 8.11 -0.27 -4.74
C VAL A 74 6.60 -0.13 -4.82
N LEU A 75 5.90 -1.26 -4.69
CA LEU A 75 4.46 -1.32 -4.50
C LEU A 75 4.19 -2.12 -3.24
N GLU A 76 3.82 -1.41 -2.17
CA GLU A 76 3.63 -1.96 -0.84
C GLU A 76 2.21 -1.68 -0.37
N ILE A 77 1.58 -2.62 0.31
CA ILE A 77 0.27 -2.40 0.94
C ILE A 77 0.31 -2.80 2.41
N PHE A 78 0.00 -1.86 3.28
CA PHE A 78 -0.36 -2.15 4.67
C PHE A 78 -1.87 -2.43 4.72
N ILE A 79 -2.24 -3.68 5.02
CA ILE A 79 -3.65 -4.08 5.13
C ILE A 79 -4.12 -3.75 6.55
N LEU A 80 -5.14 -2.90 6.68
CA LEU A 80 -5.68 -2.48 7.97
C LEU A 80 -6.43 -3.65 8.63
N ASP A 81 -6.33 -3.73 9.96
CA ASP A 81 -6.97 -4.76 10.80
C ASP A 81 -6.72 -6.20 10.36
N PHE A 82 -5.54 -6.46 9.77
CA PHE A 82 -5.18 -7.76 9.20
C PHE A 82 -3.99 -8.39 9.92
N CYS A 83 -4.16 -9.63 10.38
CA CYS A 83 -3.17 -10.35 11.18
C CYS A 83 -2.72 -11.70 10.59
N LYS A 84 -3.12 -12.03 9.35
CA LYS A 84 -2.74 -13.30 8.71
C LYS A 84 -1.48 -13.15 7.86
N ASN A 85 -0.78 -14.26 7.64
CA ASN A 85 0.32 -14.32 6.68
C ASN A 85 -0.23 -14.72 5.30
N VAL A 86 0.08 -13.92 4.28
CA VAL A 86 -0.34 -14.14 2.88
C VAL A 86 0.83 -14.22 1.91
N TYR A 87 2.07 -14.43 2.38
CA TYR A 87 3.22 -14.60 1.49
C TYR A 87 3.00 -15.74 0.49
N ASN A 88 3.39 -15.49 -0.76
CA ASN A 88 3.21 -16.40 -1.90
C ASN A 88 1.74 -16.73 -2.22
N GLN A 89 0.78 -16.06 -1.59
CA GLN A 89 -0.64 -16.20 -1.92
C GLN A 89 -1.07 -15.11 -2.90
N THR A 90 -2.11 -15.42 -3.67
CA THR A 90 -2.75 -14.44 -4.56
C THR A 90 -3.82 -13.68 -3.79
N ILE A 91 -3.71 -12.37 -3.79
CA ILE A 91 -4.73 -11.44 -3.30
C ILE A 91 -5.28 -10.62 -4.46
N GLN A 92 -6.36 -9.88 -4.25
CA GLN A 92 -6.79 -8.85 -5.20
C GLN A 92 -6.74 -7.49 -4.51
N PHE A 93 -6.38 -6.45 -5.23
CA PHE A 93 -6.43 -5.09 -4.70
C PHE A 93 -7.07 -4.12 -5.69
N ARG A 94 -7.52 -2.98 -5.19
CA ARG A 94 -8.11 -1.90 -5.99
C ARG A 94 -7.72 -0.56 -5.41
N VAL A 95 -7.06 0.28 -6.21
CA VAL A 95 -6.70 1.65 -5.82
C VAL A 95 -7.96 2.51 -5.77
N LYS A 96 -8.07 3.41 -4.76
CA LYS A 96 -9.29 4.19 -4.51
C LYS A 96 -9.06 5.68 -4.39
N LEU A 97 -8.16 6.11 -3.52
CA LEU A 97 -8.00 7.51 -3.15
C LEU A 97 -6.51 7.85 -3.08
N PHE A 98 -6.09 8.95 -3.71
CA PHE A 98 -4.75 9.49 -3.49
C PHE A 98 -4.74 10.27 -2.17
N ILE A 99 -3.82 9.96 -1.27
CA ILE A 99 -3.68 10.62 0.03
C ILE A 99 -2.62 11.73 -0.06
N ARG A 100 -1.39 11.38 -0.46
CA ARG A 100 -0.28 12.34 -0.52
C ARG A 100 0.90 11.85 -1.37
N PRO A 101 1.77 12.75 -1.88
CA PRO A 101 3.03 12.36 -2.51
C PRO A 101 4.04 11.75 -1.51
N PRO A 102 5.15 11.16 -1.98
CA PRO A 102 6.25 10.73 -1.12
C PRO A 102 6.81 11.92 -0.34
N MET A 103 7.24 11.65 0.90
CA MET A 103 7.79 12.66 1.80
C MET A 103 9.04 12.10 2.46
N ASN A 104 10.03 12.96 2.66
CA ASN A 104 11.12 12.71 3.59
C ASN A 104 10.67 13.11 4.99
N PHE A 105 11.24 12.47 6.00
CA PHE A 105 10.95 12.76 7.40
C PHE A 105 12.26 13.01 8.14
N ASP A 106 12.28 14.02 9.01
CA ASP A 106 13.45 14.36 9.80
C ASP A 106 13.56 13.48 11.06
N SER A 107 12.49 12.73 11.40
CA SER A 107 12.47 11.79 12.51
C SER A 107 11.48 10.63 12.32
N LEU A 108 11.73 9.52 13.04
CA LEU A 108 10.80 8.39 13.10
C LEU A 108 9.46 8.76 13.73
N GLU A 109 9.44 9.72 14.66
CA GLU A 109 8.20 10.18 15.30
C GLU A 109 7.30 10.92 14.31
N GLU A 110 7.88 11.81 13.50
CA GLU A 110 7.18 12.53 12.44
C GLU A 110 6.62 11.57 11.38
N MET A 111 7.43 10.61 10.95
CA MET A 111 7.00 9.55 10.04
C MET A 111 5.79 8.79 10.59
N ARG A 112 5.85 8.36 11.87
CA ARG A 112 4.74 7.66 12.53
C ARG A 112 3.47 8.50 12.59
N LYS A 113 3.58 9.77 13.04
CA LYS A 113 2.43 10.69 13.10
C LYS A 113 1.78 10.87 11.74
N THR A 114 2.59 10.97 10.68
CA THR A 114 2.10 11.14 9.31
C THR A 114 1.39 9.88 8.83
N ILE A 115 1.98 8.69 9.01
CA ILE A 115 1.35 7.41 8.65
C ILE A 115 0.02 7.22 9.41
N THR A 116 -0.04 7.58 10.70
CA THR A 116 -1.29 7.51 11.48
C THR A 116 -2.38 8.42 10.89
N ARG A 117 -2.04 9.62 10.42
CA ARG A 117 -3.01 10.52 9.76
C ARG A 117 -3.46 9.94 8.42
N ASP A 118 -2.52 9.42 7.62
CA ASP A 118 -2.83 8.79 6.33
C ASP A 118 -3.83 7.63 6.52
N VAL A 119 -3.60 6.77 7.52
CA VAL A 119 -4.46 5.64 7.86
C VAL A 119 -5.84 6.12 8.30
N ALA A 120 -5.93 7.11 9.19
CA ALA A 120 -7.20 7.65 9.65
C ALA A 120 -8.03 8.26 8.51
N GLU A 121 -7.37 8.93 7.55
CA GLU A 121 -8.03 9.46 6.36
C GLU A 121 -8.56 8.33 5.47
N ILE A 122 -7.76 7.28 5.24
CA ILE A 122 -8.18 6.08 4.49
C ILE A 122 -9.39 5.41 5.16
N GLU A 123 -9.37 5.26 6.48
CA GLU A 123 -10.49 4.68 7.24
C GLU A 123 -11.77 5.48 7.05
N LYS A 124 -11.68 6.81 7.03
CA LYS A 124 -12.83 7.70 6.89
C LYS A 124 -13.39 7.71 5.45
N GLU A 125 -12.51 7.80 4.47
CA GLU A 125 -12.89 8.12 3.08
C GLU A 125 -13.05 6.87 2.19
N VAL A 126 -12.28 5.79 2.43
CA VAL A 126 -12.40 4.55 1.65
C VAL A 126 -13.59 3.73 2.13
N ARG A 127 -14.53 3.46 1.22
CA ARG A 127 -15.72 2.63 1.46
C ARG A 127 -15.55 1.23 0.90
N ILE A 128 -15.86 0.23 1.72
CA ILE A 128 -16.02 -1.17 1.28
C ILE A 128 -17.39 -1.27 0.59
N PRO A 129 -17.45 -1.84 -0.62
CA PRO A 129 -18.70 -2.02 -1.36
C PRO A 129 -19.62 -3.06 -0.73
#